data_AF-A0A920PH69-F1
#
_entry.id   AF-A0A920PH69-F1
#
_cell.length_a   1.000
_cell.length_b   1.000
_cell.length_c   1.000
_cell.angle_alpha   90.00
_cell.angle_beta   90.00
_cell.angle_gamma   90.00
#
_symmetry.space_group_name_H-M   'P 1'
#
loop_
_entity.id
_entity.type
_entity.pdbx_description
1 polymer ?
#
loop_
_entity_poly.entity_id
_entity_poly.type
_entity_poly.pdbx_seq_one_letter_code
_entity_poly.pdbx_strand_id
1 'polypeptide(L)' 'MPSTNIDVNFDNSYSRLPKNFFEKINPESVKDPKLIVFNHDLGNKLGIENTGSKETLSKVFSGNLLP' A
#
# COMPACT_ATOMS: atom_id res chain seq x y z
N MET A 1 14.14 5.47 -14.74
CA MET A 1 13.56 4.19 -14.29
C MET A 1 12.20 4.53 -13.70
N PRO A 2 11.07 3.98 -14.18
CA PRO A 2 9.79 4.26 -13.56
C PRO A 2 9.82 3.71 -12.12
N SER A 3 9.35 4.51 -11.17
CA SER A 3 9.28 4.17 -9.75
C SER A 3 8.48 2.88 -9.59
N THR A 4 9.08 1.83 -9.04
CA THR A 4 8.41 0.54 -8.74
C THR A 4 7.55 0.61 -7.48
N ASN A 5 7.42 1.77 -6.85
CA ASN A 5 6.71 1.96 -5.59
C ASN A 5 5.64 3.04 -5.71
N ILE A 6 4.61 2.88 -4.88
CA ILE A 6 3.56 3.88 -4.66
C ILE A 6 4.06 4.78 -3.53
N ASP A 7 4.03 6.08 -3.75
CA ASP A 7 4.37 7.03 -2.69
C ASP A 7 3.14 7.30 -1.81
N VAL A 8 3.26 7.00 -0.52
CA VAL A 8 2.23 7.25 0.49
C VAL A 8 2.89 7.86 1.72
N ASN A 9 2.48 9.07 2.06
CA ASN A 9 3.02 9.79 3.22
C ASN A 9 2.39 9.29 4.54
N PHE A 10 2.85 8.15 5.03
CA PHE A 10 2.35 7.57 6.29
C PHE A 10 2.89 8.30 7.52
N ASP A 11 1.98 8.77 8.38
CA ASP A 11 2.24 9.03 9.80
C ASP A 11 1.57 7.96 10.67
N ASN A 12 2.32 6.91 11.00
CA ASN A 12 1.82 5.73 11.71
C ASN A 12 1.66 5.98 13.22
N SER A 13 0.78 6.90 13.63
CA SER A 13 0.58 7.27 15.04
C SER A 13 0.19 6.11 15.95
N TYR A 14 -0.61 5.17 15.47
CA TYR A 14 -1.03 3.97 16.21
C TYR A 14 0.17 3.07 16.58
N SER A 15 1.20 3.01 15.72
CA SER A 15 2.41 2.22 15.98
C SER A 15 3.28 2.76 17.13
N ARG A 16 3.02 4.00 17.57
CA ARG A 16 3.73 4.64 18.69
C ARG A 16 3.08 4.37 20.06
N LEU A 17 1.92 3.72 20.09
CA LEU A 17 1.28 3.30 21.34
C LEU A 17 2.11 2.22 22.07
N PRO A 18 1.84 1.96 23.36
CA PRO A 18 2.47 0.84 24.06
C PRO A 18 2.21 -0.49 23.35
N LYS A 19 3.16 -1.43 23.45
CA LYS A 19 3.11 -2.73 22.73
C LYS A 19 1.90 -3.60 23.08
N ASN A 20 1.18 -3.29 24.16
CA ASN A 20 -0.02 -4.03 24.56
C ASN A 20 -1.25 -3.68 23.68
N PHE A 21 -1.16 -2.62 22.87
CA PHE A 21 -2.28 -2.16 22.03
C PHE A 21 -2.26 -2.72 20.60
N PHE A 22 -1.15 -3.33 20.18
CA PHE A 22 -1.01 -3.86 18.82
C PHE A 22 0.04 -4.96 18.73
N GLU A 23 -0.07 -5.76 17.67
CA GLU A 23 0.97 -6.69 17.25
C GLU A 23 1.50 -6.28 15.87
N LYS A 24 2.81 -6.48 15.64
CA LYS A 24 3.40 -6.27 14.32
C LYS A 24 3.32 -7.56 13.53
N ILE A 25 2.50 -7.57 12.49
CA ILE A 25 2.35 -8.71 11.58
C ILE A 25 2.61 -8.26 10.14
N ASN A 26 3.35 -9.08 9.39
CA ASN A 26 3.53 -8.87 7.96
C ASN A 26 2.31 -9.39 7.20
N PRO A 27 1.92 -8.76 6.08
CA PRO A 27 0.87 -9.31 5.23
C PRO A 27 1.25 -10.69 4.69
N GLU A 28 0.24 -11.51 4.42
CA GLU A 28 0.41 -12.81 3.77
C GLU A 28 0.31 -12.64 2.25
N SER A 29 1.34 -13.05 1.52
CA SER A 29 1.41 -12.91 0.06
C SER A 29 0.43 -13.83 -0.66
N VAL A 30 -0.19 -13.33 -1.73
CA VAL A 30 -1.08 -14.10 -2.60
C VAL A 30 -0.42 -14.48 -3.93
N LYS A 31 -0.96 -15.51 -4.59
CA LYS A 31 -0.50 -15.95 -5.91
C LYS A 31 -1.17 -15.13 -7.01
N ASP A 32 -0.37 -14.66 -7.97
CA ASP A 32 -0.80 -13.97 -9.20
C ASP A 32 -1.79 -12.79 -8.96
N PRO A 33 -1.38 -11.76 -8.18
CA PRO A 33 -2.26 -10.62 -7.90
C PRO A 33 -2.56 -9.82 -9.18
N LYS A 34 -3.83 -9.43 -9.35
CA LYS A 34 -4.30 -8.63 -10.49
C LYS A 34 -5.19 -7.49 -10.03
N LEU A 35 -4.98 -6.32 -10.62
CA LEU A 35 -5.81 -5.15 -10.35
C LEU A 35 -7.14 -5.27 -11.12
N ILE A 36 -8.25 -5.26 -10.39
CA ILE A 36 -9.60 -5.23 -10.98
C ILE A 36 -9.99 -3.79 -11.30
N VAL A 37 -9.96 -2.92 -10.29
CA VAL A 37 -10.25 -1.48 -10.39
C VAL A 37 -9.50 -0.71 -9.31
N PHE A 38 -9.08 0.51 -9.60
CA PHE A 38 -8.52 1.44 -8.63
C PHE A 38 -9.35 2.72 -8.63
N ASN A 39 -9.67 3.24 -7.44
CA ASN A 39 -10.40 4.50 -7.31
C ASN A 39 -9.41 5.68 -7.38
N HIS A 40 -9.20 6.19 -8.60
CA HIS A 40 -8.28 7.29 -8.85
C HIS A 40 -8.68 8.58 -8.12
N ASP A 41 -9.97 8.92 -8.08
CA ASP A 41 -10.45 10.12 -7.40
C ASP A 41 -10.16 10.09 -5.90
N LEU A 42 -10.35 8.93 -5.27
CA LEU A 42 -10.00 8.73 -3.87
C LEU A 42 -8.48 8.73 -3.66
N GLY A 43 -7.72 8.07 -4.54
CA GLY A 43 -6.26 8.05 -4.49
C GLY A 43 -5.67 9.47 -4.47
N ASN A 44 -6.13 10.33 -5.38
CA ASN A 44 -5.72 11.73 -5.44
C ASN A 44 -6.09 12.50 -4.17
N LYS A 45 -7.32 12.32 -3.65
CA LYS A 45 -7.75 12.95 -2.38
C LYS A 45 -6.92 12.54 -1.17
N LEU A 46 -6.35 11.33 -1.20
CA LEU A 46 -5.48 10.81 -0.15
C LEU A 46 -4.00 11.17 -0.38
N GLY A 47 -3.66 11.92 -1.44
CA GLY A 47 -2.28 12.26 -1.79
C GLY A 47 -1.48 11.10 -2.40
N ILE A 48 -2.16 10.04 -2.87
CA ILE A 48 -1.54 8.90 -3.56
C ILE A 48 -1.48 9.24 -5.06
N GLU A 49 -0.61 10.19 -5.41
CA GLU A 49 -0.56 10.76 -6.77
C GLU A 49 0.38 9.97 -7.70
N ASN A 50 1.40 9.31 -7.14
CA ASN A 50 2.40 8.58 -7.91
C ASN A 50 2.13 7.07 -7.88
N THR A 51 0.93 6.69 -8.30
CA THR A 51 0.60 5.27 -8.48
C THR A 51 1.43 4.72 -9.64
N GLY A 52 2.32 3.77 -9.37
CA GLY A 52 3.09 3.06 -10.40
C GLY A 52 2.22 2.27 -11.39
N SER A 53 2.76 1.22 -12.00
CA SER A 53 1.99 0.41 -12.96
C SER A 53 0.81 -0.34 -12.30
N LYS A 54 -0.12 -0.87 -13.09
CA LYS A 54 -1.21 -1.73 -12.59
C LYS A 54 -0.69 -2.94 -11.83
N GLU A 55 0.45 -3.49 -12.25
CA GLU A 55 1.15 -4.59 -11.57
C GLU A 55 1.65 -4.13 -10.21
N THR A 56 2.19 -2.91 -10.11
CA THR A 56 2.63 -2.33 -8.84
C THR A 56 1.45 -2.17 -7.88
N LEU A 57 0.35 -1.56 -8.35
CA LEU A 57 -0.90 -1.43 -7.58
C LEU A 57 -1.41 -2.78 -7.11
N SER A 58 -1.44 -3.78 -8.00
CA SER A 58 -1.88 -5.13 -7.64
C SER A 58 -1.02 -5.75 -6.54
N LYS A 59 0.30 -5.56 -6.56
CA LYS A 59 1.22 -6.11 -5.56
C LYS A 59 1.11 -5.39 -4.22
N VAL A 60 0.99 -4.06 -4.22
CA VAL A 60 0.89 -3.29 -2.97
C VAL A 60 -0.44 -3.57 -2.28
N PHE A 61 -1.56 -3.46 -2.99
CA PHE A 61 -2.89 -3.65 -2.41
C PHE A 61 -3.28 -5.12 -2.16
N SER A 62 -2.42 -6.08 -2.53
CA SER A 62 -2.57 -7.50 -2.15
C SER A 62 -1.59 -7.95 -1.06
N GLY A 63 -0.77 -7.05 -0.53
CA GLY A 63 0.20 -7.39 0.52
C GLY A 63 1.47 -8.08 0.02
N ASN A 64 1.67 -8.19 -1.30
CA ASN A 64 2.88 -8.76 -1.89
C ASN A 64 4.06 -7.78 -1.95
N LEU A 65 3.79 -6.48 -1.80
CA LEU A 65 4.78 -5.41 -1.74
C LEU A 65 4.34 -4.37 -0.71
N LEU A 66 5.27 -3.85 0.09
CA LEU A 66 5.00 -2.73 0.98
C LEU A 66 5.41 -1.42 0.27
N PRO A 67 4.62 -0.33 0.41
CA PRO A 67 4.91 0.97 -0.18
C PRO A 67 6.11 1.66 0.48
#